data_AF-A0A973ATD2-F1
#
_entry.id   AF-A0A973ATD2-F1
#
_cell.length_a   1.000
_cell.length_b   1.000
_cell.length_c   1.000
_cell.angle_alpha   90.00
_cell.angle_beta   90.00
_cell.angle_gamma   90.00
#
_symmetry.space_group_name_H-M   'P 1'
#
loop_
_entity.id
_entity.type
_entity.pdbx_description
1 polymer ?
#
loop_
_entity_poly.entity_id
_entity_poly.type
_entity_poly.pdbx_seq_one_letter_code
_entity_poly.pdbx_strand_id
1 'polypeptide(L)'
;MLEALKRLVPEVAAGFGGVPCSLCLKGLRTLDAPTAQQLSKHQGLLDLDGIEAIDDNALVALSHNRGPMDLGGLRKLSPIGAAALGKNHIGLL
;
A
#
# COMPACT_ATOMS: atom_id res chain seq x y z
N MET A 1 0.49 -17.71 3.07
CA MET A 1 1.17 -16.94 4.13
C MET A 1 2.39 -16.27 3.53
N LEU A 2 2.30 -14.99 3.19
CA LEU A 2 3.39 -14.15 2.65
C LEU A 2 3.99 -13.22 3.73
N GLU A 3 3.87 -13.60 5.01
CA GLU A 3 4.22 -12.76 6.18
C GLU A 3 5.72 -12.42 6.29
N ALA A 4 6.59 -13.15 5.58
CA ALA A 4 8.05 -13.02 5.70
C ALA A 4 8.68 -12.04 4.69
N LEU A 5 7.90 -11.42 3.80
CA LEU A 5 8.44 -10.56 2.75
C LEU A 5 8.84 -9.19 3.32
N LYS A 6 10.11 -9.04 3.70
CA LYS A 6 10.68 -7.77 4.20
C LYS A 6 10.78 -6.69 3.12
N ARG A 7 10.80 -7.09 1.85
CA ARG A 7 10.89 -6.22 0.68
C ARG A 7 10.10 -6.83 -0.47
N LEU A 8 9.23 -6.04 -1.08
CA LEU A 8 8.49 -6.38 -2.30
C LEU A 8 9.11 -5.61 -3.47
N VAL A 9 9.23 -6.25 -4.63
CA VAL A 9 9.66 -5.61 -5.88
C VAL A 9 8.47 -5.48 -6.83
N PRO A 10 8.47 -4.49 -7.76
CA PRO A 10 7.33 -4.22 -8.63
C PRO A 10 6.88 -5.44 -9.46
N GLU A 11 7.81 -6.27 -9.91
CA GLU A 11 7.54 -7.46 -10.71
C GLU A 11 6.69 -8.47 -9.93
N VAL A 12 6.98 -8.64 -8.64
CA VAL A 12 6.23 -9.54 -7.75
C VAL A 12 4.88 -8.93 -7.39
N ALA A 13 4.84 -7.61 -7.15
CA ALA A 13 3.59 -6.89 -6.89
C ALA A 13 2.60 -6.96 -8.06
N ALA A 14 3.10 -6.93 -9.31
CA ALA A 14 2.28 -7.02 -10.52
C ALA A 14 1.51 -8.34 -10.60
N GLY A 15 2.06 -9.45 -10.07
CA GLY A 15 1.41 -10.75 -10.03
C GLY A 15 0.11 -10.78 -9.21
N PHE A 16 -0.08 -9.83 -8.29
CA PHE A 16 -1.27 -9.74 -7.44
C PHE A 16 -2.34 -8.78 -7.98
N GLY A 17 -2.06 -8.01 -9.03
CA GLY A 17 -2.92 -6.92 -9.52
C GLY A 17 -4.29 -7.32 -10.05
N GLY A 18 -4.59 -8.62 -10.22
CA GLY A 18 -5.86 -9.11 -10.77
C GLY A 18 -6.61 -10.12 -9.88
N VAL A 19 -6.09 -10.45 -8.70
CA VAL A 19 -6.71 -11.47 -7.83
C VAL A 19 -7.51 -10.75 -6.74
N PRO A 20 -8.84 -10.97 -6.63
CA PRO A 20 -9.65 -10.44 -5.53
C PRO A 20 -9.40 -11.26 -4.26
N CYS A 21 -8.19 -11.19 -3.72
CA CYS A 21 -7.80 -11.85 -2.47
C CYS A 21 -7.12 -10.83 -1.57
N SER A 22 -7.37 -10.87 -0.26
CA SER A 22 -6.70 -9.98 0.69
C SER A 22 -5.19 -10.25 0.71
N LEU A 23 -4.40 -9.22 0.48
CA LEU A 23 -2.94 -9.28 0.47
C LEU A 23 -2.40 -8.68 1.78
N CYS A 24 -1.87 -9.55 2.65
CA CYS A 24 -1.24 -9.14 3.91
C CYS A 24 0.28 -9.01 3.73
N LEU A 25 0.80 -7.79 3.93
CA LEU A 25 2.22 -7.45 3.80
C LEU A 25 2.77 -6.83 5.09
N LYS A 26 2.38 -7.37 6.25
CA LYS A 26 2.82 -6.90 7.58
C LYS A 26 4.33 -6.96 7.81
N GLY A 27 5.05 -7.76 7.02
CA GLY A 27 6.51 -7.81 7.04
C GLY A 27 7.22 -6.64 6.35
N LEU A 28 6.50 -5.85 5.53
CA LEU A 28 7.06 -4.77 4.73
C LEU A 28 7.17 -3.48 5.55
N ARG A 29 8.39 -2.99 5.75
CA ARG A 29 8.64 -1.77 6.56
C ARG A 29 8.62 -0.47 5.76
N THR A 30 8.94 -0.57 4.48
CA THR A 30 9.07 0.55 3.55
C THR A 30 8.51 0.17 2.19
N LEU A 31 7.92 1.13 1.49
CA LEU A 31 7.38 0.94 0.14
C LEU A 31 7.84 2.08 -0.77
N ASP A 32 8.29 1.74 -1.97
CA ASP A 32 8.70 2.71 -2.98
C ASP A 32 7.56 2.97 -3.99
N ALA A 33 7.68 4.08 -4.73
CA ALA A 33 6.63 4.51 -5.67
C ALA A 33 6.35 3.49 -6.80
N PRO A 34 7.35 2.85 -7.43
CA PRO A 34 7.08 1.85 -8.47
C PRO A 34 6.30 0.63 -7.95
N THR A 35 6.62 0.14 -6.74
CA THR A 35 5.90 -0.99 -6.15
C THR A 35 4.49 -0.57 -5.73
N ALA A 36 4.34 0.61 -5.13
CA ALA A 36 3.05 1.19 -4.79
C ALA A 36 2.13 1.32 -6.02
N GLN A 37 2.67 1.66 -7.19
CA GLN A 37 1.91 1.75 -8.43
C GLN A 37 1.39 0.38 -8.92
N GLN A 38 2.10 -0.71 -8.65
CA GLN A 38 1.59 -2.04 -8.98
C GLN A 38 0.53 -2.49 -7.97
N LEU A 39 0.77 -2.23 -6.67
CA LEU A 39 -0.21 -2.51 -5.62
C LEU A 39 -1.50 -1.69 -5.80
N SER A 40 -1.43 -0.48 -6.34
CA SER A 40 -2.64 0.33 -6.56
C SER A 40 -3.62 -0.28 -7.56
N LYS A 41 -3.19 -1.23 -8.39
CA LYS A 41 -4.05 -1.98 -9.31
C LYS A 41 -4.79 -3.12 -8.62
N HIS A 42 -4.33 -3.55 -7.44
CA HIS A 42 -4.95 -4.62 -6.68
C HIS A 42 -6.33 -4.20 -6.18
N GLN A 43 -7.32 -5.06 -6.38
CA GLN A 43 -8.72 -4.77 -6.08
C GLN A 43 -9.21 -5.36 -4.75
N GLY A 44 -8.41 -6.24 -4.12
CA GLY A 44 -8.68 -6.79 -2.78
C GLY A 44 -8.18 -5.89 -1.65
N LEU A 45 -8.34 -6.36 -0.42
CA LEU A 45 -7.81 -5.70 0.77
C LEU A 45 -6.28 -5.70 0.75
N LEU A 46 -5.67 -4.51 0.83
CA LEU A 46 -4.23 -4.34 1.03
C LEU A 46 -3.95 -4.05 2.50
N ASP A 47 -3.44 -5.03 3.23
CA ASP A 47 -3.01 -4.85 4.62
C ASP A 47 -1.51 -4.52 4.64
N LEU A 48 -1.22 -3.23 4.86
CA LEU A 48 0.11 -2.62 4.89
C LEU A 48 0.45 -2.09 6.30
N ASP A 49 -0.17 -2.65 7.34
CA ASP A 49 0.03 -2.26 8.75
C ASP A 49 1.51 -2.39 9.21
N GLY A 50 2.34 -3.12 8.46
CA GLY A 50 3.78 -3.21 8.71
C GLY A 50 4.60 -1.96 8.34
N ILE A 51 4.06 -1.07 7.50
CA ILE A 51 4.81 0.05 6.92
C ILE A 51 4.98 1.15 7.97
N GLU A 52 6.23 1.41 8.33
CA GLU A 52 6.59 2.46 9.29
C GLU A 52 6.97 3.78 8.61
N ALA A 53 7.48 3.69 7.38
CA ALA A 53 7.91 4.83 6.57
C ALA A 53 7.55 4.65 5.09
N ILE A 54 6.94 5.69 4.52
CA ILE A 54 6.56 5.77 3.11
C ILE A 54 6.76 7.21 2.64
N ASP A 55 7.14 7.39 1.37
CA ASP A 55 7.28 8.71 0.78
C ASP A 55 5.98 9.18 0.12
N ASP A 56 5.92 10.48 -0.18
CA ASP A 56 4.73 11.10 -0.77
C ASP A 56 4.41 10.55 -2.16
N ASN A 57 5.42 10.15 -2.94
CA ASN A 57 5.22 9.62 -4.29
C ASN A 57 4.54 8.24 -4.24
N ALA A 58 4.94 7.39 -3.29
CA ALA A 58 4.32 6.10 -3.03
C ALA A 58 2.90 6.27 -2.50
N LEU A 59 2.64 7.22 -1.60
CA LEU A 59 1.28 7.54 -1.14
C LEU A 59 0.38 8.05 -2.27
N VAL A 60 0.90 8.89 -3.17
CA VAL A 60 0.18 9.33 -4.37
C VAL A 60 -0.10 8.15 -5.30
N ALA A 61 0.82 7.20 -5.46
CA ALA A 61 0.56 6.00 -6.24
C ALA A 61 -0.54 5.14 -5.59
N LEU A 62 -0.48 4.95 -4.26
CA LEU A 62 -1.48 4.20 -3.47
C LEU A 62 -2.86 4.86 -3.47
N SER A 63 -2.94 6.19 -3.57
CA SER A 63 -4.25 6.87 -3.64
C SER A 63 -5.05 6.51 -4.89
N HIS A 64 -4.42 5.93 -5.92
CA HIS A 64 -5.13 5.41 -7.09
C HIS A 64 -5.77 4.04 -6.84
N ASN A 65 -5.44 3.38 -5.72
CA ASN A 65 -6.07 2.15 -5.32
C ASN A 65 -7.54 2.42 -4.98
N ARG A 66 -8.45 1.57 -5.49
CA ARG A 66 -9.90 1.67 -5.27
C ARG A 66 -10.45 0.61 -4.30
N GLY A 67 -9.59 -0.28 -3.82
CA GLY A 67 -9.92 -1.29 -2.83
C GLY A 67 -9.68 -0.77 -1.40
N PRO A 68 -10.06 -1.55 -0.38
CA PRO A 68 -9.74 -1.21 0.99
C PRO A 68 -8.23 -1.37 1.25
N MET A 69 -7.66 -0.46 2.02
CA MET A 69 -6.25 -0.46 2.39
C MET A 69 -6.10 -0.11 3.87
N ASP A 70 -5.23 -0.83 4.57
CA ASP A 70 -4.86 -0.58 5.96
C ASP A 70 -3.41 -0.09 6.04
N LEU A 71 -3.19 1.05 6.69
CA LEU A 71 -1.89 1.69 6.91
C LEU A 71 -1.68 1.98 8.41
N GLY A 72 -2.29 1.22 9.33
CA GLY A 72 -2.29 1.47 10.77
C GLY A 72 -0.92 1.65 11.41
N GLY A 73 0.12 0.97 10.93
CA GLY A 73 1.49 1.11 11.42
C GLY A 73 2.24 2.35 10.94
N LEU A 74 1.65 3.17 10.07
CA LEU A 74 2.31 4.35 9.55
C LEU A 74 2.47 5.41 10.65
N ARG A 75 3.70 5.60 11.12
CA ARG A 75 4.00 6.53 12.22
C ARG A 75 4.09 7.99 11.79
N LYS A 76 4.29 8.24 10.51
CA LYS A 76 4.48 9.59 9.95
C LYS A 76 3.76 9.69 8.62
N LEU A 77 2.91 10.70 8.52
CA LEU A 77 2.20 11.05 7.30
C LEU A 77 2.42 12.54 7.03
N SER A 78 2.89 12.89 5.84
CA SER A 78 3.03 14.29 5.45
C SER A 78 1.65 14.88 5.08
N PRO A 79 1.49 16.21 5.08
CA PRO A 79 0.27 16.85 4.58
C PRO A 79 -0.05 16.48 3.13
N ILE A 80 0.97 16.32 2.29
CA ILE A 80 0.82 15.93 0.87
C ILE A 80 0.28 14.50 0.79
N GLY A 81 0.88 13.58 1.55
CA GLY A 81 0.46 12.20 1.65
C GLY A 81 -0.97 12.03 2.18
N ALA A 82 -1.32 12.77 3.24
CA ALA A 82 -2.68 12.78 3.78
C ALA A 82 -3.70 13.30 2.77
N ALA A 83 -3.37 14.39 2.05
CA ALA A 83 -4.24 14.93 1.00
C ALA A 83 -4.38 13.98 -0.20
N ALA A 84 -3.34 13.19 -0.50
CA ALA A 84 -3.41 12.18 -1.56
C ALA A 84 -4.37 11.06 -1.18
N LEU A 85 -4.25 10.48 0.03
CA LEU A 85 -5.11 9.38 0.49
C LEU A 85 -6.56 9.81 0.73
N GLY A 86 -6.77 10.99 1.33
CA GLY A 86 -8.11 11.47 1.71
C GLY A 86 -9.05 11.75 0.53
N LYS A 87 -8.54 11.82 -0.71
CA LYS A 87 -9.36 12.04 -1.90
C LYS A 87 -10.03 10.78 -2.45
N ASN A 88 -9.48 9.60 -2.16
CA ASN A 88 -9.84 8.37 -2.88
C ASN A 88 -10.12 7.17 -1.97
N HIS A 89 -9.72 7.21 -0.70
CA HIS A 89 -9.90 6.07 0.21
C HIS A 89 -11.00 6.31 1.25
N ILE A 90 -11.92 5.35 1.33
CA ILE A 90 -12.81 5.15 2.47
C ILE A 90 -12.04 4.27 3.48
N GLY A 91 -10.88 4.76 3.93
CA GLY A 91 -9.99 4.02 4.83
C GLY A 91 -10.37 4.24 6.28
N LEU A 92 -10.34 3.17 7.08
CA LEU A 92 -10.20 3.20 8.53
C LEU A 92 -8.81 3.80 8.84
N LEU A 93 -8.69 5.13 8.83
CA LEU A 93 -7.52 5.84 9.35
C LEU A 93 -7.46 5.74 10.88
#